data_AF-A0A8T4P533-F1
#
_entry.id   AF-A0A8T4P533-F1
#
_cell.length_a   1.000
_cell.length_b   1.000
_cell.length_c   1.000
_cell.angle_alpha   90.00
_cell.angle_beta   90.00
_cell.angle_gamma   90.00
#
_symmetry.space_group_name_H-M   'P 1'
#
loop_
_entity.id
_entity.type
_entity.pdbx_description
1 polymer ?
#
loop_
_entity_poly.entity_id
_entity_poly.type
_entity_poly.pdbx_seq_one_letter_code
_entity_poly.pdbx_strand_id
1 'polypeptide(L)'
;MNKKTLSTFFIFLLVITTAKAQMSKVHILDLSYDNEVITLNDKITKFGYAPDRKIQPDDGYTAEVIAIDNSVLYSFRFKVPLELYLDITDPVTGELTGGMIKLDKTDFALVIPYFEDAKEIRLYNSSKQELLAIDVEEKLSRKNIIWLWLVPPLVLIILIWLVVKARKK
;
A
#
# COMPACT_ATOMS: atom_id res chain seq x y z
N MET A 1 20.86 38.78 -20.83
CA MET A 1 20.79 37.31 -20.71
C MET A 1 20.61 36.73 -22.10
N ASN A 2 21.46 35.79 -22.52
CA ASN A 2 21.48 35.36 -23.92
C ASN A 2 20.29 34.42 -24.20
N LYS A 3 19.59 34.59 -25.34
CA LYS A 3 18.40 33.75 -25.65
C LYS A 3 18.72 32.26 -25.68
N LYS A 4 19.98 31.91 -25.98
CA LYS A 4 20.48 30.53 -25.95
C LYS A 4 20.56 29.95 -24.52
N THR A 5 20.94 30.74 -23.52
CA THR A 5 20.99 30.27 -22.12
C THR A 5 19.61 30.10 -21.50
N LEU A 6 18.59 30.84 -21.99
CA LEU A 6 17.21 30.69 -21.54
C LEU A 6 16.57 29.38 -22.06
N SER A 7 16.87 29.00 -23.30
CA SER A 7 16.35 27.77 -23.93
C SER A 7 16.90 26.50 -23.26
N THR A 8 18.22 26.45 -22.98
CA THR A 8 18.84 25.29 -22.31
C THR A 8 18.30 25.08 -20.89
N PHE A 9 17.98 26.17 -20.18
CA PHE A 9 17.37 26.09 -18.85
C PHE A 9 15.97 25.47 -18.88
N PHE A 10 15.18 25.77 -19.93
CA PHE A 10 13.83 25.25 -20.08
C PHE A 10 13.80 23.74 -20.41
N ILE A 11 14.78 23.27 -21.19
CA ILE A 11 14.94 21.83 -21.50
C ILE A 11 15.37 21.05 -20.25
N PHE A 12 16.21 21.62 -19.39
CA PHE A 12 16.59 20.99 -18.12
C PHE A 12 15.41 20.91 -17.12
N LEU A 13 14.46 21.85 -17.20
CA LEU A 13 13.25 21.86 -16.39
C LEU A 13 12.27 20.74 -16.77
N LEU A 14 12.22 20.35 -18.05
CA LEU A 14 11.29 19.34 -18.56
C LEU A 14 11.70 17.89 -18.24
N VAL A 15 12.97 17.62 -17.91
CA VAL A 15 13.46 16.26 -17.60
C VAL A 15 13.08 15.79 -16.18
N ILE A 16 12.52 16.67 -15.33
CA ILE A 16 12.22 16.35 -13.93
C ILE A 16 10.87 15.60 -13.76
N THR A 17 10.05 15.47 -14.81
CA THR A 17 8.80 14.69 -14.74
C THR A 17 9.05 13.19 -14.88
N THR A 18 9.92 12.64 -14.03
CA THR A 18 9.97 11.19 -13.84
C THR A 18 8.66 10.78 -13.14
N ALA A 19 7.82 10.01 -13.84
CA ALA A 19 6.68 9.35 -13.24
C ALA A 19 7.21 8.37 -12.20
N LYS A 20 7.38 8.84 -10.97
CA LYS A 20 7.72 7.97 -9.85
C LYS A 20 6.47 7.13 -9.59
N ALA A 21 6.56 5.83 -9.86
CA ALA A 21 5.72 4.87 -9.19
C ALA A 21 5.97 5.08 -7.69
N GLN A 22 5.07 5.84 -7.07
CA GLN A 22 5.26 6.25 -5.69
C GLN A 22 4.90 5.04 -4.85
N MET A 23 5.95 4.38 -4.33
CA MET A 23 5.80 3.34 -3.33
C MET A 23 4.93 3.90 -2.18
N SER A 24 3.77 3.30 -1.95
CA SER A 24 2.85 3.71 -0.90
C SER A 24 2.97 2.76 0.29
N LYS A 25 2.54 3.19 1.47
CA LYS A 25 2.36 2.26 2.58
C LYS A 25 1.24 1.28 2.24
N VAL A 26 1.38 0.04 2.69
CA VAL A 26 0.35 -1.00 2.65
C VAL A 26 0.34 -1.75 3.97
N HIS A 27 -0.84 -2.21 4.37
CA HIS A 27 -0.99 -3.21 5.42
C HIS A 27 -0.94 -4.60 4.79
N ILE A 28 -0.16 -5.49 5.40
CA ILE A 28 -0.16 -6.92 5.09
C ILE A 28 -0.74 -7.62 6.31
N LEU A 29 -1.90 -8.22 6.12
CA LEU A 29 -2.57 -9.04 7.12
C LEU A 29 -2.22 -10.49 6.85
N ASP A 30 -1.52 -11.13 7.77
CA ASP A 30 -1.30 -12.58 7.78
C ASP A 30 -2.48 -13.22 8.50
N LEU A 31 -3.22 -14.08 7.81
CA LEU A 31 -4.49 -14.64 8.24
C LEU A 31 -4.43 -16.16 8.18
N SER A 32 -5.02 -16.82 9.18
CA SER A 32 -5.32 -18.24 9.15
C SER A 32 -6.81 -18.44 8.92
N TYR A 33 -7.15 -19.45 8.12
CA TYR A 33 -8.51 -19.91 7.89
C TYR A 33 -8.65 -21.36 8.36
N ASP A 34 -9.65 -21.62 9.18
CA ASP A 34 -10.05 -22.97 9.61
C ASP A 34 -11.58 -23.04 9.71
N ASN A 35 -12.22 -23.77 8.79
CA ASN A 35 -13.67 -24.03 8.81
C ASN A 35 -14.54 -22.76 9.03
N GLU A 36 -14.40 -21.77 8.13
CA GLU A 36 -15.12 -20.48 8.14
C GLU A 36 -14.66 -19.48 9.21
N VAL A 37 -13.74 -19.86 10.10
CA VAL A 37 -13.14 -18.96 11.07
C VAL A 37 -11.87 -18.35 10.47
N ILE A 38 -11.84 -17.02 10.40
CA ILE A 38 -10.64 -16.25 10.01
C ILE A 38 -10.02 -15.65 11.26
N THR A 39 -8.74 -15.93 11.49
CA THR A 39 -7.98 -15.37 12.61
C THR A 39 -6.81 -14.52 12.10
N LEU A 40 -6.53 -13.41 12.76
CA LEU A 40 -5.34 -12.60 12.49
C LEU A 40 -4.12 -13.23 13.16
N ASN A 41 -3.12 -13.60 12.36
CA ASN A 41 -1.83 -14.08 12.85
C ASN A 41 -0.90 -12.88 13.12
N ASP A 42 -0.74 -11.98 12.13
CA ASP A 42 0.13 -10.82 12.22
C ASP A 42 -0.37 -9.67 11.33
N LYS A 43 0.05 -8.44 11.65
CA LYS A 43 -0.21 -7.23 10.88
C LYS A 43 1.08 -6.44 10.70
N ILE A 44 1.51 -6.31 9.46
CA ILE A 44 2.72 -5.56 9.10
C ILE A 44 2.36 -4.35 8.23
N THR A 45 2.86 -3.17 8.58
CA THR A 45 2.80 -1.99 7.70
C THR A 45 4.17 -1.79 7.05
N LYS A 46 4.21 -1.80 5.72
CA LYS A 46 5.46 -1.55 4.97
C LYS A 46 5.21 -0.75 3.71
N PHE A 47 6.26 -0.20 3.13
CA PHE A 47 6.17 0.41 1.80
C PHE A 47 6.13 -0.68 0.72
N GLY A 48 5.18 -0.56 -0.21
CA GLY A 48 4.96 -1.53 -1.28
C GLY A 48 3.93 -1.04 -2.29
N TYR A 49 3.32 -2.00 -2.99
CA TYR A 49 2.24 -1.75 -3.95
C TYR A 49 1.03 -2.59 -3.54
N ALA A 50 -0.14 -1.95 -3.44
CA ALA A 50 -1.38 -2.69 -3.32
C ALA A 50 -1.74 -3.32 -4.68
N PRO A 51 -2.26 -4.55 -4.71
CA PRO A 51 -2.68 -5.20 -5.95
C PRO A 51 -3.79 -4.39 -6.65
N ASP A 52 -3.77 -4.36 -7.98
CA ASP A 52 -4.86 -3.80 -8.76
C ASP A 52 -6.08 -4.74 -8.65
N ARG A 53 -7.15 -4.30 -7.97
CA ARG A 53 -8.38 -5.08 -7.71
C ARG A 53 -9.50 -4.77 -8.72
N LYS A 54 -9.16 -4.50 -9.98
CA LYS A 54 -10.14 -4.30 -11.07
C LYS A 54 -11.03 -5.51 -11.31
N ILE A 55 -10.48 -6.71 -11.18
CA ILE A 55 -11.21 -7.97 -11.31
C ILE A 55 -11.37 -8.54 -9.90
N GLN A 56 -12.61 -8.76 -9.50
CA GLN A 56 -12.98 -9.30 -8.19
C GLN A 56 -13.90 -10.49 -8.40
N PRO A 57 -13.89 -11.48 -7.49
CA PRO A 57 -14.83 -12.59 -7.57
C PRO A 57 -16.27 -12.09 -7.34
N ASP A 58 -17.24 -12.74 -7.97
CA ASP A 58 -18.66 -12.43 -7.80
C ASP A 58 -19.14 -12.77 -6.37
N ASP A 59 -18.52 -13.77 -5.75
CA ASP A 59 -18.80 -14.31 -4.42
C ASP A 59 -17.55 -14.33 -3.52
N GLY A 60 -17.76 -14.63 -2.25
CA GLY A 60 -16.68 -14.81 -1.27
C GLY A 60 -16.76 -13.82 -0.11
N TYR A 61 -15.60 -13.46 0.40
CA TYR A 61 -15.43 -12.59 1.57
C TYR A 61 -15.24 -11.15 1.12
N THR A 62 -15.55 -10.20 1.99
CA THR A 62 -15.36 -8.76 1.75
C THR A 62 -14.41 -8.20 2.80
N ALA A 63 -13.46 -7.38 2.37
CA ALA A 63 -12.62 -6.57 3.24
C ALA A 63 -12.95 -5.09 3.04
N GLU A 64 -13.22 -4.38 4.13
CA GLU A 64 -13.47 -2.94 4.13
C GLU A 64 -12.46 -2.21 5.00
N VAL A 65 -11.95 -1.08 4.51
CA VAL A 65 -11.15 -0.13 5.29
C VAL A 65 -12.09 0.98 5.75
N ILE A 66 -12.24 1.11 7.06
CA ILE A 66 -13.17 2.04 7.70
C ILE A 66 -12.38 3.24 8.22
N ALA A 67 -12.83 4.45 7.89
CA ALA A 67 -12.26 5.69 8.37
C ALA A 67 -12.65 5.97 9.83
N ILE A 68 -11.99 6.97 10.44
CA ILE A 68 -12.33 7.49 11.77
C ILE A 68 -13.78 8.00 11.86
N ASP A 69 -14.32 8.56 10.77
CA ASP A 69 -15.71 9.03 10.69
C ASP A 69 -16.74 7.92 10.37
N ASN A 70 -16.28 6.66 10.37
CA ASN A 70 -17.02 5.47 9.98
C ASN A 70 -17.42 5.38 8.49
N SER A 71 -16.87 6.21 7.61
CA SER A 71 -17.03 6.02 6.17
C SER A 71 -16.14 4.88 5.64
N VAL A 72 -16.52 4.28 4.50
CA VAL A 72 -15.72 3.22 3.85
C VAL A 72 -14.74 3.88 2.87
N LEU A 73 -13.44 3.78 3.15
CA LEU A 73 -12.36 4.31 2.31
C LEU A 73 -12.04 3.40 1.13
N TYR A 74 -12.13 2.09 1.37
CA TYR A 74 -11.78 1.07 0.39
C TYR A 74 -12.54 -0.22 0.68
N SER A 75 -12.96 -0.92 -0.37
CA SER A 75 -13.62 -2.22 -0.26
C SER A 75 -13.24 -3.11 -1.42
N PHE A 76 -13.01 -4.40 -1.13
CA PHE A 76 -12.78 -5.41 -2.16
C PHE A 76 -13.26 -6.79 -1.71
N ARG A 77 -13.62 -7.63 -2.69
CA ARG A 77 -13.95 -9.04 -2.50
C ARG A 77 -12.74 -9.95 -2.72
N PHE A 78 -12.70 -11.06 -1.98
CA PHE A 78 -11.64 -12.07 -2.10
C PHE A 78 -12.17 -13.49 -1.83
N LYS A 79 -11.42 -14.49 -2.30
CA LYS A 79 -11.61 -15.91 -1.96
C LYS A 79 -10.45 -16.39 -1.12
N VAL A 80 -10.74 -17.23 -0.13
CA VAL A 80 -9.71 -17.96 0.61
C VAL A 80 -9.11 -19.03 -0.33
N PRO A 81 -7.79 -19.16 -0.43
CA PRO A 81 -7.14 -20.09 -1.35
C PRO A 81 -7.22 -21.54 -0.83
N LEU A 82 -8.42 -22.12 -0.87
CA LEU A 82 -8.71 -23.50 -0.46
C LEU A 82 -8.46 -24.53 -1.56
N GLU A 83 -7.97 -24.11 -2.71
CA GLU A 83 -7.68 -24.97 -3.85
C GLU A 83 -6.19 -24.88 -4.17
N LEU A 84 -5.50 -26.01 -4.04
CA LEU A 84 -4.10 -26.15 -4.43
C LEU A 84 -4.02 -26.92 -5.75
N TYR A 85 -3.50 -26.28 -6.78
CA TYR A 85 -3.25 -26.90 -8.08
C TYR A 85 -1.82 -27.42 -8.08
N LEU A 86 -1.66 -28.73 -8.20
CA LEU A 86 -0.36 -29.39 -8.26
C LEU A 86 -0.14 -30.00 -9.62
N ASP A 87 1.02 -29.71 -10.20
CA ASP A 87 1.52 -30.35 -11.40
C ASP A 87 2.70 -31.25 -11.00
N ILE A 88 2.64 -32.52 -11.39
CA ILE A 88 3.61 -33.56 -11.09
C ILE A 88 4.09 -34.14 -12.42
N THR A 89 5.39 -34.01 -12.68
CA THR A 89 6.02 -34.65 -13.84
C THR A 89 6.53 -36.04 -13.45
N ASP A 90 6.11 -37.08 -14.17
CA ASP A 90 6.67 -38.42 -14.02
C ASP A 90 8.16 -38.40 -14.45
N PRO A 91 9.11 -38.76 -13.57
CA PRO A 91 10.54 -38.66 -13.88
C PRO A 91 11.03 -39.69 -14.91
N VAL A 92 10.25 -40.74 -15.17
CA VAL A 92 10.58 -41.83 -16.11
C VAL A 92 9.98 -41.55 -17.48
N THR A 93 8.69 -41.19 -17.53
CA THR A 93 7.98 -40.96 -18.80
C THR A 93 8.04 -39.51 -19.27
N GLY A 94 8.27 -38.56 -18.36
CA GLY A 94 8.17 -37.13 -18.63
C GLY A 94 6.73 -36.62 -18.75
N GLU A 95 5.73 -37.46 -18.49
CA GLU A 95 4.32 -37.05 -18.57
C GLU A 95 3.97 -36.07 -17.43
N LEU A 96 3.31 -34.97 -17.80
CA LEU A 96 2.77 -34.01 -16.83
C LEU A 96 1.38 -34.49 -16.40
N THR A 97 1.26 -34.89 -15.14
CA THR A 97 -0.02 -35.15 -14.47
C THR A 97 -0.31 -34.03 -13.48
N GLY A 98 -1.57 -33.81 -13.15
CA GLY A 98 -1.91 -32.77 -12.20
C GLY A 98 -3.30 -32.96 -11.61
N GLY A 99 -3.59 -32.18 -10.58
CA GLY A 99 -4.87 -32.24 -9.88
C GLY A 99 -5.11 -31.04 -8.98
N MET A 100 -6.35 -30.90 -8.55
CA MET A 100 -6.75 -29.92 -7.54
C MET A 100 -6.97 -30.63 -6.21
N ILE A 101 -6.30 -30.15 -5.18
CA ILE A 101 -6.50 -30.57 -3.79
C ILE A 101 -7.33 -29.48 -3.10
N LYS A 102 -8.48 -29.88 -2.56
CA LYS A 102 -9.30 -29.01 -1.72
C LYS A 102 -8.78 -29.08 -0.28
N LEU A 103 -8.59 -27.91 0.32
CA LEU A 103 -8.13 -27.73 1.69
C LEU A 103 -9.29 -27.27 2.57
N ASP A 104 -9.33 -27.74 3.81
CA ASP A 104 -10.28 -27.24 4.83
C ASP A 104 -9.69 -26.07 5.63
N LYS A 105 -8.36 -25.96 5.64
CA LYS A 105 -7.58 -24.94 6.34
C LYS A 105 -6.43 -24.42 5.49
N THR A 106 -6.11 -23.14 5.61
CA THR A 106 -4.99 -22.53 4.88
C THR A 106 -4.55 -21.23 5.55
N ASP A 107 -3.28 -20.89 5.39
CA ASP A 107 -2.73 -19.57 5.75
C ASP A 107 -2.60 -18.72 4.49
N PHE A 108 -2.96 -17.45 4.58
CA PHE A 108 -2.92 -16.54 3.44
C PHE A 108 -2.70 -15.10 3.89
N ALA A 109 -2.27 -14.26 2.94
CA ALA A 109 -2.02 -12.84 3.21
C ALA A 109 -2.92 -11.93 2.38
N LEU A 110 -3.44 -10.88 3.01
CA LEU A 110 -4.13 -9.79 2.32
C LEU A 110 -3.26 -8.54 2.34
N VAL A 111 -3.02 -7.97 1.16
CA VAL A 111 -2.35 -6.67 1.00
C VAL A 111 -3.41 -5.60 0.79
N ILE A 112 -3.45 -4.62 1.69
CA ILE A 112 -4.48 -3.59 1.77
C ILE A 112 -3.81 -2.21 1.67
N PRO A 113 -4.32 -1.27 0.86
CA PRO A 113 -3.79 0.09 0.81
C PRO A 113 -3.85 0.76 2.19
N TYR A 114 -2.79 1.49 2.53
CA TYR A 114 -2.77 2.32 3.73
C TYR A 114 -3.52 3.63 3.50
N PHE A 115 -4.31 4.06 4.49
CA PHE A 115 -4.95 5.37 4.52
C PHE A 115 -4.64 6.06 5.86
N GLU A 116 -4.30 7.35 5.83
CA GLU A 116 -3.92 8.09 7.04
C GLU A 116 -5.07 8.27 8.03
N ASP A 117 -6.30 8.24 7.53
CA ASP A 117 -7.56 8.37 8.27
C ASP A 117 -8.26 7.03 8.51
N ALA A 118 -7.62 5.90 8.19
CA ALA A 118 -8.14 4.59 8.53
C ALA A 118 -8.12 4.35 10.05
N LYS A 119 -9.26 3.90 10.55
CA LYS A 119 -9.46 3.46 11.93
C LYS A 119 -9.28 1.95 12.05
N GLU A 120 -9.97 1.18 11.19
CA GLU A 120 -9.95 -0.27 11.28
C GLU A 120 -10.19 -0.92 9.90
N ILE A 121 -9.82 -2.19 9.80
CA ILE A 121 -10.12 -3.06 8.66
C ILE A 121 -11.11 -4.12 9.13
N ARG A 122 -12.25 -4.24 8.44
CA ARG A 122 -13.29 -5.23 8.75
C ARG A 122 -13.34 -6.30 7.67
N LEU A 123 -13.44 -7.55 8.09
CA LEU A 123 -13.64 -8.70 7.22
C LEU A 123 -15.04 -9.26 7.42
N TYR A 124 -15.74 -9.52 6.32
CA TYR A 124 -17.09 -10.07 6.31
C TYR A 124 -17.15 -11.34 5.48
N ASN A 125 -18.03 -12.27 5.85
CA ASN A 125 -18.36 -13.42 5.01
C ASN A 125 -19.30 -13.05 3.86
N SER A 126 -19.67 -14.04 3.05
CA SER A 126 -20.59 -13.89 1.91
C SER A 126 -22.01 -13.44 2.30
N SER A 127 -22.41 -13.70 3.55
CA SER A 127 -23.68 -13.26 4.14
C SER A 127 -23.61 -11.87 4.78
N LYS A 128 -22.48 -11.16 4.61
CA LYS A 128 -22.19 -9.85 5.23
C LYS A 128 -22.14 -9.85 6.75
N GLN A 129 -21.97 -11.01 7.38
CA GLN A 129 -21.68 -11.09 8.80
C GLN A 129 -20.21 -10.72 9.01
N GLU A 130 -19.96 -9.82 9.96
CA GLU A 130 -18.61 -9.44 10.37
C GLU A 130 -17.93 -10.63 11.06
N LEU A 131 -16.73 -10.96 10.61
CA LEU A 131 -15.89 -12.02 11.16
C LEU A 131 -14.76 -11.48 12.03
N LEU A 132 -14.19 -10.34 11.63
CA LEU A 132 -12.99 -9.79 12.24
C LEU A 132 -12.93 -8.27 12.04
N ALA A 133 -12.54 -7.54 13.09
CA ALA A 133 -12.25 -6.12 13.05
C ALA A 133 -10.81 -5.88 13.57
N ILE A 134 -9.99 -5.21 12.76
CA ILE A 134 -8.56 -5.02 13.01
C ILE A 134 -8.29 -3.54 13.11
N ASP A 135 -7.95 -3.06 14.30
CA ASP A 135 -7.51 -1.67 14.51
C ASP A 135 -6.24 -1.39 13.71
N VAL A 136 -6.28 -0.36 12.86
CA VAL A 136 -5.14 0.12 12.06
C VAL A 136 -4.83 1.59 12.31
N GLU A 137 -5.44 2.21 13.32
CA GLU A 137 -5.19 3.60 13.67
C GLU A 137 -3.71 3.77 14.05
N GLU A 138 -2.91 4.29 13.13
CA GLU A 138 -1.58 4.77 13.49
C GLU A 138 -1.80 6.00 14.36
N LYS A 139 -1.48 5.89 15.65
CA LYS A 139 -1.26 7.07 16.50
C LYS A 139 -0.21 7.90 15.80
N LEU A 140 -0.64 8.90 15.03
CA LEU A 140 0.24 9.83 14.35
C LEU A 140 1.11 10.42 15.44
N SER A 141 2.33 9.89 15.58
CA SER A 141 3.38 10.55 16.32
C SER A 141 3.70 11.77 15.47
N ARG A 142 2.87 12.80 15.65
CA ARG A 142 2.89 14.09 14.98
C ARG A 142 4.10 14.89 15.49
N LYS A 143 5.23 14.19 15.67
CA LYS A 143 6.47 14.66 16.23
C LYS A 143 7.27 15.27 15.08
N ASN A 144 7.04 16.56 14.88
CA ASN A 144 8.00 17.53 14.33
C ASN A 144 8.37 17.45 12.83
N ILE A 145 7.44 17.19 11.91
CA ILE A 145 7.68 17.53 10.49
C ILE A 145 7.61 19.04 10.22
N ILE A 146 6.96 19.83 11.08
CA ILE A 146 6.86 21.30 10.95
C ILE A 146 8.24 21.97 10.85
N TRP A 147 9.25 21.44 11.56
CA TRP A 147 10.60 22.02 11.55
C TRP A 147 11.30 21.87 10.18
N LEU A 148 11.01 20.78 9.44
CA LEU A 148 11.64 20.49 8.15
C LEU A 148 11.23 21.52 7.07
N TRP A 149 10.03 22.09 7.19
CA TRP A 149 9.54 23.13 6.28
C TRP A 149 10.05 24.53 6.63
N LEU A 150 10.50 24.75 7.87
CA LEU A 150 11.02 26.04 8.32
C LEU A 150 12.52 26.22 7.97
N VAL A 151 13.28 25.15 7.81
CA VAL A 151 14.73 25.23 7.52
C VAL A 151 15.04 25.84 6.14
N PRO A 152 14.41 25.43 5.02
CA PRO A 152 14.70 25.98 3.70
C PRO A 152 14.52 27.51 3.57
N PRO A 153 13.40 28.13 4.03
CA PRO A 153 13.26 29.58 3.95
C PRO A 153 14.27 30.29 4.84
N LEU A 154 14.63 29.72 6.00
CA LEU A 154 15.66 30.29 6.88
C LEU A 154 17.03 30.31 6.21
N VAL A 155 17.42 29.21 5.54
CA VAL A 155 18.66 29.14 4.75
C VAL A 155 18.63 30.14 3.59
N LEU A 156 17.48 30.29 2.92
CA LEU A 156 17.32 31.25 1.82
C LEU A 156 17.50 32.70 2.31
N ILE A 157 16.91 33.05 3.46
CA ILE A 157 17.05 34.36 4.10
C ILE A 157 18.52 34.64 4.43
N ILE A 158 19.25 33.65 4.98
CA ILE A 158 20.68 33.77 5.29
C ILE A 158 21.51 33.99 4.02
N LEU A 159 21.23 33.25 2.95
CA LEU A 159 21.93 33.41 1.67
C LEU A 159 21.69 34.80 1.05
N ILE A 160 20.46 35.29 1.06
CA ILE A 160 20.12 36.64 0.58
C ILE A 160 20.88 37.69 1.40
N TRP A 161 20.91 37.54 2.73
CA TRP A 161 21.61 38.47 3.61
C TRP A 161 23.13 38.51 3.33
N LEU A 162 23.76 37.35 3.10
CA LEU A 162 25.18 37.27 2.74
C LEU A 162 25.49 37.97 1.40
N VAL A 163 24.63 37.78 0.39
CA VAL A 163 24.78 38.45 -0.93
C VAL A 163 24.66 39.96 -0.79
N VAL A 164 23.70 40.47 0.00
CA VAL A 164 23.53 41.90 0.25
C VAL A 164 24.75 42.49 0.99
N LYS A 165 25.28 41.77 1.98
CA LYS A 165 26.46 42.21 2.74
C LYS A 165 27.72 42.24 1.87
N ALA A 166 27.91 41.27 0.99
CA ALA A 166 29.05 41.21 0.07
C ALA A 166 29.07 42.37 -0.94
N ARG A 167 27.90 42.87 -1.37
CA ARG A 167 27.80 44.01 -2.30
C ARG A 167 28.09 45.38 -1.69
N LYS A 168 28.09 45.49 -0.35
CA LYS A 168 28.33 46.76 0.37
C LYS A 168 29.81 46.98 0.70
N LYS A 169 30.68 46.02 0.43
CA LYS A 169 32.15 46.15 0.51
C LYS A 169 32.69 46.33 -0.90
#